data_AF-A0A7X9A726-F1
#
_entry.id   AF-A0A7X9A726-F1
#
_cell.length_a   1.000
_cell.length_b   1.000
_cell.length_c   1.000
_cell.angle_alpha   90.00
_cell.angle_beta   90.00
_cell.angle_gamma   90.00
#
_symmetry.space_group_name_H-M   'P 1'
#
loop_
_entity.id
_entity.type
_entity.pdbx_description
1 polymer ?
#
loop_
_entity_poly.entity_id
_entity_poly.type
_entity_poly.pdbx_seq_one_letter_code
_entity_poly.pdbx_strand_id
1 'polypeptide(L)'
;IDSRTIIDMAGAEKLLGKGDMLFYPVGAAKPIRVQGAFLSEQEIGTLVQYLKAQAKPQYIEGVTITGSQKDEKLLEDELFSDAAKMVIEAGQASVSLLQRRFRIGYSRAARLMDMLESRGIVGGYEGSKPRSVLISMEQYERLSSNQ
;
A
#
# COMPACT_ATOMS: atom_id res chain seq x y z
N ILE A 1 -13.03 -19.53 2.84
CA ILE A 1 -13.47 -18.61 3.92
C ILE A 1 -14.89 -19.02 4.26
N ASP A 2 -15.18 -19.33 5.53
CA ASP A 2 -16.50 -19.77 5.99
C ASP A 2 -17.43 -18.56 6.17
N SER A 3 -18.71 -18.67 5.79
CA SER A 3 -19.73 -17.65 6.09
C SER A 3 -19.79 -17.31 7.58
N ARG A 4 -19.53 -18.29 8.45
CA ARG A 4 -19.53 -18.06 9.90
C ARG A 4 -18.45 -17.07 10.34
N THR A 5 -17.36 -16.92 9.58
CA THR A 5 -16.30 -15.95 9.90
C THR A 5 -16.68 -14.52 9.50
N ILE A 6 -17.57 -14.35 8.51
CA ILE A 6 -17.85 -13.03 7.92
C ILE A 6 -19.21 -12.48 8.36
N ILE A 7 -20.23 -13.35 8.45
CA ILE A 7 -21.62 -12.96 8.78
C ILE A 7 -22.14 -13.64 10.06
N ASP A 8 -21.26 -14.32 10.82
CA ASP A 8 -21.57 -15.06 12.05
C ASP A 8 -22.69 -16.12 11.90
N MET A 9 -23.03 -16.49 10.67
CA MET A 9 -24.12 -17.40 10.32
C MET A 9 -23.67 -18.39 9.26
N ALA A 10 -24.30 -19.57 9.23
CA ALA A 10 -24.14 -20.53 8.14
C ALA A 10 -25.00 -20.12 6.93
N GLY A 11 -24.52 -20.39 5.72
CA GLY A 11 -25.28 -20.16 4.50
C GLY A 11 -24.43 -20.02 3.23
N ALA A 12 -23.15 -19.64 3.33
CA ALA A 12 -22.30 -19.55 2.13
C ALA A 12 -22.02 -20.91 1.50
N GLU A 13 -22.04 -21.98 2.30
CA GLU A 13 -21.87 -23.36 1.83
C GLU A 13 -23.00 -23.83 0.90
N LYS A 14 -24.13 -23.11 0.87
CA LYS A 14 -25.29 -23.40 0.02
C LYS A 14 -25.33 -22.55 -1.26
N LEU A 15 -24.36 -21.67 -1.44
CA LEU A 15 -24.27 -20.82 -2.63
C LEU A 15 -23.72 -21.63 -3.80
N LEU A 16 -24.32 -21.42 -4.97
CA LEU A 16 -23.95 -22.09 -6.22
C LEU A 16 -22.77 -21.39 -6.91
N GLY A 17 -22.36 -20.22 -6.42
CA GLY A 17 -21.35 -19.36 -7.02
C GLY A 17 -21.91 -18.56 -8.22
N LYS A 18 -21.01 -18.06 -9.07
CA LYS A 18 -21.37 -17.33 -10.31
C LYS A 18 -22.41 -16.22 -10.07
N GLY A 19 -22.16 -15.37 -9.09
CA GLY A 19 -23.04 -14.24 -8.77
C GLY A 19 -24.12 -14.55 -7.72
N ASP A 20 -24.29 -15.79 -7.31
CA ASP A 20 -25.12 -16.16 -6.16
C ASP A 20 -24.43 -15.79 -4.85
N MET A 21 -25.08 -14.95 -4.04
CA MET A 21 -24.50 -14.37 -2.83
C MET A 21 -25.51 -14.21 -1.70
N LEU A 22 -25.01 -14.00 -0.48
CA LEU A 22 -25.81 -13.56 0.66
C LEU A 22 -25.56 -12.08 0.90
N PHE A 23 -26.62 -11.29 0.97
CA PHE A 23 -26.58 -9.89 1.34
C PHE A 23 -27.19 -9.71 2.73
N TYR A 24 -26.45 -9.06 3.63
CA TYR A 24 -26.89 -8.83 5.00
C TYR A 24 -26.96 -7.33 5.30
N PRO A 25 -28.13 -6.68 5.08
CA PRO A 25 -28.28 -5.26 5.37
C PRO A 25 -28.34 -4.99 6.87
N VAL A 26 -27.90 -3.80 7.27
CA VAL A 26 -27.92 -3.35 8.67
C VAL A 26 -29.36 -3.37 9.20
N GLY A 27 -29.56 -4.03 10.34
CA GLY A 27 -30.87 -4.11 11.00
C GLY A 27 -31.78 -5.25 10.50
N ALA A 28 -31.37 -6.04 9.51
CA ALA A 28 -32.10 -7.26 9.16
C ALA A 28 -31.87 -8.37 10.21
N ALA A 29 -32.87 -9.22 10.40
CA ALA A 29 -32.76 -10.37 11.31
C ALA A 29 -31.99 -11.55 10.69
N LYS A 30 -31.95 -11.64 9.34
CA LYS A 30 -31.29 -12.72 8.59
C LYS A 30 -30.76 -12.19 7.26
N PRO A 31 -29.65 -12.75 6.74
CA PRO A 31 -29.18 -12.47 5.39
C PRO A 31 -30.18 -12.94 4.34
N ILE A 32 -30.29 -12.20 3.25
CA ILE A 32 -31.11 -12.52 2.08
C ILE A 32 -30.24 -13.04 0.95
N ARG A 33 -30.72 -14.03 0.22
CA ARG A 33 -30.02 -14.56 -0.97
C ARG A 33 -30.29 -13.67 -2.16
N VAL A 34 -29.25 -13.31 -2.89
CA VAL A 34 -29.29 -12.39 -4.03
C VAL A 34 -28.48 -13.00 -5.18
N GLN A 35 -28.93 -12.77 -6.42
CA GLN A 35 -28.22 -13.16 -7.63
C GLN A 35 -27.74 -11.90 -8.37
N GLY A 36 -26.43 -11.71 -8.43
CA GLY A 36 -25.78 -10.68 -9.24
C GLY A 36 -25.42 -11.20 -10.63
N ALA A 37 -25.13 -10.26 -11.54
CA ALA A 37 -24.48 -10.58 -12.80
C ALA A 37 -23.05 -11.05 -12.51
N PHE A 38 -22.71 -12.26 -12.95
CA PHE A 38 -21.35 -12.75 -12.91
C PHE A 38 -20.66 -12.42 -14.24
N LEU A 39 -19.53 -11.74 -14.14
CA LEU A 39 -18.65 -11.44 -15.26
C LEU A 39 -17.33 -12.18 -15.02
N SER A 40 -16.93 -12.99 -15.99
CA SER A 40 -15.61 -13.62 -16.00
C SER A 40 -14.52 -12.60 -16.32
N GLU A 41 -13.28 -12.91 -15.94
CA GLU A 41 -12.12 -12.07 -16.25
C GLU A 41 -11.94 -11.85 -17.76
N GLN A 42 -12.27 -12.86 -18.57
CA GLN A 42 -12.21 -12.78 -20.03
C GLN A 42 -13.24 -11.79 -20.60
N GLU A 43 -14.47 -11.79 -20.09
CA GLU A 43 -15.52 -10.85 -20.49
C GLU A 43 -15.17 -9.42 -20.07
N ILE A 44 -14.61 -9.24 -18.87
CA ILE A 44 -14.12 -7.95 -18.40
C ILE A 44 -13.03 -7.42 -19.34
N GLY A 45 -12.04 -8.25 -19.69
CA GLY A 45 -10.96 -7.85 -20.59
C GLY A 45 -11.47 -7.43 -21.97
N THR A 46 -12.41 -8.20 -22.53
CA THR A 46 -13.04 -7.91 -23.82
C THR A 46 -13.81 -6.59 -23.78
N LEU A 47 -14.60 -6.35 -22.72
CA LEU A 47 -15.35 -5.12 -22.54
C LEU A 47 -14.43 -3.90 -22.40
N VAL A 48 -13.35 -4.03 -21.62
CA VAL A 48 -12.38 -2.96 -21.44
C VAL A 48 -11.68 -2.61 -22.75
N GLN A 49 -11.31 -3.61 -23.57
CA GLN A 49 -10.70 -3.38 -24.88
C GLN A 49 -11.67 -2.64 -25.82
N TYR A 50 -12.93 -3.08 -25.86
CA TYR A 50 -13.97 -2.44 -26.65
C TYR A 50 -14.16 -0.97 -26.25
N LEU A 51 -14.23 -0.66 -24.95
CA LEU A 51 -14.38 0.70 -24.46
C LEU A 51 -13.15 1.58 -24.77
N LYS A 52 -11.94 1.04 -24.62
CA LYS A 52 -10.69 1.76 -24.95
C LYS A 52 -10.57 2.10 -26.43
N ALA A 53 -11.16 1.29 -27.31
CA ALA A 53 -11.20 1.57 -28.74
C ALA A 53 -12.11 2.77 -29.09
N GLN A 54 -13.10 3.07 -28.24
CA GLN A 54 -14.08 4.14 -28.50
C GLN A 54 -13.64 5.50 -27.96
N ALA A 55 -12.94 5.53 -26.83
CA ALA A 55 -12.49 6.77 -26.22
C ALA A 55 -11.21 6.59 -25.40
N LYS A 56 -10.43 7.68 -25.29
CA LYS A 56 -9.30 7.73 -24.37
C LYS A 56 -9.84 7.83 -22.92
N PRO A 57 -9.34 7.01 -21.98
CA PRO A 57 -9.78 7.07 -20.60
C PRO A 57 -9.36 8.39 -19.95
N GLN A 58 -10.30 9.04 -19.26
CA GLN A 58 -10.02 10.15 -18.36
C GLN A 58 -9.90 9.61 -16.95
N TYR A 59 -8.70 9.67 -16.38
CA TYR A 59 -8.44 9.22 -15.02
C TYR A 59 -8.57 10.39 -14.05
N ILE A 60 -9.31 10.18 -12.96
CA ILE A 60 -9.38 11.14 -11.86
C ILE A 60 -8.14 10.92 -10.99
N GLU A 61 -7.28 11.94 -10.93
CA GLU A 61 -6.13 11.94 -10.03
C GLU A 61 -6.59 11.76 -8.57
N GLY A 62 -5.99 10.81 -7.86
CA GLY A 62 -6.30 10.50 -6.47
C GLY A 62 -7.26 9.32 -6.23
N VAL A 63 -7.86 8.72 -7.27
CA VAL A 63 -8.79 7.56 -7.14
C VAL A 63 -8.11 6.23 -7.48
N THR A 64 -6.88 6.23 -7.99
CA THR A 64 -6.09 5.03 -8.27
C THR A 64 -5.56 4.39 -6.99
N ILE A 65 -6.42 3.68 -6.27
CA ILE A 65 -6.03 2.71 -5.24
C ILE A 65 -5.77 1.38 -5.96
N THR A 66 -4.66 1.27 -6.69
CA THR A 66 -4.09 -0.04 -7.09
C THR A 66 -2.71 0.11 -7.71
N GLY A 67 -1.68 -0.23 -6.93
CA GLY A 67 -0.53 -1.01 -7.39
C GLY A 67 0.37 -0.45 -8.48
N SER A 68 0.33 0.85 -8.76
CA SER A 68 1.34 1.48 -9.62
C SER A 68 2.48 1.97 -8.73
N GLN A 69 3.47 1.10 -8.53
CA GLN A 69 4.82 1.59 -8.33
C GLN A 69 5.14 2.54 -9.49
N LYS A 70 5.43 3.79 -9.14
CA LYS A 70 6.24 4.81 -9.83
C LYS A 70 5.52 6.15 -9.87
N ASP A 71 6.22 7.13 -9.32
CA ASP A 71 5.96 8.55 -9.35
C ASP A 71 4.87 9.09 -8.41
N GLU A 72 4.81 8.57 -7.18
CA GLU A 72 4.74 9.54 -6.09
C GLU A 72 6.05 10.33 -6.17
N LYS A 73 5.98 11.58 -6.66
CA LYS A 73 6.76 12.64 -6.05
C LYS A 73 6.49 12.50 -4.56
N LEU A 74 7.34 11.73 -3.87
CA LEU A 74 7.35 11.62 -2.43
C LEU A 74 7.38 13.07 -1.97
N LEU A 75 6.24 13.55 -1.46
CA LEU A 75 6.18 14.80 -0.74
C LEU A 75 7.33 14.71 0.25
N GLU A 76 8.35 15.55 0.07
CA GLU A 76 9.52 15.51 0.92
C GLU A 76 9.04 15.77 2.33
N ASP A 77 9.04 14.71 3.15
CA ASP A 77 8.75 14.84 4.56
C ASP A 77 9.82 15.78 5.14
N GLU A 78 9.39 16.82 5.85
CA GLU A 78 10.26 17.84 6.43
C GLU A 78 11.38 17.22 7.30
N LEU A 79 11.11 16.04 7.89
CA LEU A 79 12.06 15.31 8.73
C LEU A 79 13.03 14.42 7.94
N PHE A 80 12.89 14.32 6.61
CA PHE A 80 13.68 13.40 5.80
C PHE A 80 15.19 13.65 5.94
N SER A 81 15.62 14.91 5.80
CA SER A 81 17.05 15.26 5.89
C SER A 81 17.63 14.90 7.25
N ASP A 82 16.91 15.20 8.33
CA ASP A 82 17.37 14.90 9.69
C ASP A 82 17.35 13.39 9.97
N ALA A 83 16.33 12.68 9.46
CA ALA A 83 16.23 11.24 9.56
C ALA A 83 17.38 10.54 8.84
N ALA A 84 17.76 11.01 7.65
CA ALA A 84 18.88 10.49 6.89
C ALA A 84 20.19 10.62 7.67
N LYS A 85 20.50 11.84 8.17
CA LYS A 85 21.70 12.10 8.97
C LYS A 85 21.74 11.21 10.22
N MET A 86 20.65 11.16 10.97
CA MET A 86 20.56 10.38 12.19
C MET A 86 20.77 8.87 11.95
N VAL A 87 20.18 8.34 10.88
CA VAL A 87 20.34 6.93 10.51
C VAL A 87 21.78 6.63 10.09
N ILE A 88 22.42 7.52 9.34
CA ILE A 88 23.82 7.38 8.93
C ILE A 88 24.75 7.39 10.16
N GLU A 89 24.53 8.31 11.10
CA GLU A 89 25.29 8.38 12.36
C GLU A 89 25.06 7.14 13.24
N ALA A 90 23.84 6.62 13.28
CA ALA A 90 23.50 5.43 14.06
C ALA A 90 24.02 4.13 13.43
N GLY A 91 24.33 4.12 12.13
CA GLY A 91 24.77 2.94 11.37
C GLY A 91 23.71 1.85 11.19
N GLN A 92 22.50 2.05 11.71
CA GLN A 92 21.38 1.12 11.62
C GLN A 92 20.06 1.90 11.54
N ALA A 93 19.12 1.37 10.76
CA ALA A 93 17.84 2.00 10.52
C ALA A 93 16.68 1.10 10.96
N SER A 94 15.76 1.63 11.78
CA SER A 94 14.51 0.93 12.08
C SER A 94 13.36 1.91 12.31
N VAL A 95 12.14 1.45 12.04
CA VAL A 95 10.93 2.26 12.25
C VAL A 95 10.82 2.71 13.70
N SER A 96 11.13 1.83 14.66
CA SER A 96 11.09 2.16 16.09
C SER A 96 12.18 3.15 16.53
N LEU A 97 13.33 3.19 15.84
CA LEU A 97 14.36 4.22 16.04
C LEU A 97 13.82 5.60 15.60
N LEU A 98 13.23 5.67 14.41
CA LEU A 98 12.64 6.90 13.86
C LEU A 98 11.48 7.41 14.74
N GLN A 99 10.59 6.53 15.19
CA GLN A 99 9.48 6.88 16.09
C GLN A 99 9.98 7.54 17.38
N ARG A 100 11.01 6.97 18.01
CA ARG A 100 11.54 7.49 19.28
C ARG A 100 12.32 8.79 19.12
N ARG A 101 13.13 8.90 18.06
CA ARG A 101 13.97 10.09 17.83
C ARG A 101 13.14 11.30 17.42
N PHE A 102 12.17 11.12 16.53
CA PHE A 102 11.38 12.23 15.98
C PHE A 102 10.00 12.38 16.62
N ARG A 103 9.63 11.52 17.58
CA ARG A 103 8.33 11.52 18.27
C ARG A 103 7.14 11.46 17.29
N ILE A 104 7.29 10.62 16.27
CA ILE A 104 6.29 10.43 15.20
C ILE A 104 5.57 9.09 15.33
N GLY A 105 4.38 9.01 14.75
CA GLY A 105 3.60 7.77 14.66
C GLY A 105 4.23 6.75 13.71
N TYR A 106 3.81 5.48 13.85
CA TYR A 106 4.32 4.35 13.06
C TYR A 106 4.20 4.58 11.55
N SER A 107 3.05 5.07 11.07
CA SER A 107 2.80 5.31 9.65
C SER A 107 3.78 6.31 9.03
N ARG A 108 4.06 7.41 9.72
CA ARG A 108 5.03 8.42 9.26
C ARG A 108 6.46 7.89 9.31
N ALA A 109 6.81 7.15 10.37
CA ALA A 109 8.13 6.52 10.48
C ALA A 109 8.36 5.44 9.41
N ALA A 110 7.35 4.65 9.06
CA ALA A 110 7.41 3.69 7.97
C ALA A 110 7.60 4.40 6.62
N ARG A 111 6.85 5.47 6.35
CA ARG A 111 7.03 6.28 5.13
C ARG A 111 8.44 6.86 5.03
N LEU A 112 8.98 7.42 6.11
CA LEU A 112 10.36 7.91 6.14
C LEU A 112 11.35 6.79 5.86
N MET A 113 11.11 5.59 6.39
CA MET A 113 11.94 4.42 6.13
C MET A 113 11.95 4.03 4.65
N ASP A 114 10.79 4.03 4.01
CA ASP A 114 10.64 3.73 2.58
C ASP A 114 11.28 4.81 1.71
N MET A 115 11.20 6.08 2.12
CA MET A 115 11.91 7.18 1.45
C MET A 115 13.43 6.99 1.53
N LEU A 116 13.96 6.62 2.70
CA LEU A 116 15.39 6.37 2.89
C LEU A 116 15.89 5.20 2.03
N GLU A 117 15.07 4.15 1.88
CA GLU A 117 15.34 3.03 0.97
C GLU A 117 15.32 3.48 -0.49
N SER A 118 14.30 4.24 -0.90
CA SER A 118 14.17 4.72 -2.29
C SER A 118 15.33 5.62 -2.73
N ARG A 119 15.94 6.36 -1.79
CA ARG A 119 17.13 7.19 -2.03
C ARG A 119 18.46 6.44 -1.85
N GLY A 120 18.41 5.13 -1.62
CA GLY A 120 19.60 4.29 -1.48
C GLY A 120 20.43 4.58 -0.23
N ILE A 121 19.85 5.23 0.78
CA ILE A 121 20.53 5.52 2.05
C ILE A 121 20.52 4.26 2.93
N VAL A 122 19.43 3.51 2.85
CA VAL A 122 19.18 2.30 3.65
C VAL A 122 18.88 1.12 2.73
N GLY A 123 19.31 -0.08 3.13
CA GLY A 123 19.06 -1.32 2.41
C GLY A 123 17.61 -1.80 2.47
N GLY A 124 17.35 -2.88 1.74
CA GLY A 124 16.03 -3.50 1.65
C GLY A 124 15.54 -4.09 2.98
N TYR A 125 14.27 -4.48 2.98
CA TYR A 125 13.64 -5.08 4.16
C TYR A 125 14.29 -6.41 4.58
N GLU A 126 14.91 -6.44 5.77
CA GLU A 126 15.54 -7.63 6.37
C GLU A 126 14.67 -8.27 7.49
N GLY A 127 13.34 -8.23 7.36
CA GLY A 127 12.45 -8.85 8.33
C GLY A 127 12.39 -8.08 9.66
N SER A 128 12.77 -8.73 10.74
CA SER A 128 12.78 -8.18 12.11
C SER A 128 14.09 -7.45 12.48
N LYS A 129 15.12 -7.51 11.62
CA LYS A 129 16.40 -6.86 11.88
C LYS A 129 16.38 -5.38 11.46
N PRO A 130 17.15 -4.51 12.15
CA PRO A 130 17.42 -3.17 11.66
C PRO A 130 18.05 -3.24 10.27
N ARG A 131 17.59 -2.38 9.36
CA ARG A 131 18.13 -2.32 8.00
C ARG A 131 19.53 -1.69 8.03
N SER A 132 20.39 -2.20 7.14
CA SER A 132 21.76 -1.71 6.96
C SER A 132 21.79 -0.35 6.30
N VAL A 133 22.71 0.51 6.71
CA VAL A 133 22.97 1.80 6.08
C VAL A 133 23.98 1.60 4.95
N LEU A 134 23.67 2.10 3.76
CA LEU A 134 24.46 1.86 2.54
C LEU A 134 25.47 2.95 2.22
N ILE A 135 25.32 4.15 2.82
CA ILE A 135 26.17 5.31 2.54
C ILE A 135 26.79 5.90 3.80
N SER A 136 27.96 6.51 3.64
CA SER A 136 28.62 7.30 4.71
C SER A 136 28.14 8.74 4.72
N MET A 137 28.43 9.46 5.81
CA MET A 137 28.09 10.88 5.94
C MET A 137 28.74 11.72 4.83
N GLU A 138 30.01 11.46 4.49
CA GLU A 138 30.70 12.14 3.38
C GLU A 138 30.02 11.91 2.04
N GLN A 139 29.50 10.70 1.79
CA GLN A 139 28.78 10.39 0.55
C GLN A 139 27.43 11.10 0.50
N TYR A 140 26.73 11.17 1.63
CA TYR A 140 25.46 11.88 1.74
C TYR A 140 25.61 13.38 1.48
N GLU A 141 26.63 14.02 2.05
CA GLU A 141 26.91 15.45 1.85
C GLU A 141 27.21 15.80 0.39
N ARG A 142 27.92 14.92 -0.34
CA ARG A 142 28.16 15.08 -1.79
C ARG A 142 26.88 14.97 -2.60
N LEU A 143 25.96 14.07 -2.22
CA LEU A 143 24.66 13.92 -2.87
C LEU A 143 23.76 15.12 -2.61
N SER A 144 23.77 15.66 -1.39
CA SER A 144 22.97 16.84 -1.05
C SER A 144 23.51 18.15 -1.61
N SER A 145 24.82 18.23 -1.93
CA SER A 145 25.45 19.44 -2.50
C SER A 145 25.25 19.55 -4.02
N ASN A 146 24.82 18.48 -4.69
CA ASN A 146 24.60 18.42 -6.14
C ASN A 146 23.11 18.52 -6.53
N GLN A 147 22.22 18.82 -5.59
CA GLN A 147 20.81 19.13 -5.82
C GLN A 147 20.56 20.63 -5.60
#